data_AF-A0A971H2G9-F1
#
_entry.id   AF-A0A971H2G9-F1
#
_cell.length_a   1.000
_cell.length_b   1.000
_cell.length_c   1.000
_cell.angle_alpha   90.00
_cell.angle_beta   90.00
_cell.angle_gamma   90.00
#
_symmetry.space_group_name_H-M   'P 1'
#
loop_
_entity.id
_entity.type
_entity.pdbx_description
1 polymer ?
#
loop_
_entity_poly.entity_id
_entity_poly.type
_entity_poly.pdbx_seq_one_letter_code
_entity_poly.pdbx_strand_id
1 'polypeptide(L)'
;MKKTSETNVKVVGEATIHGVECVEIEEQEIGIYGSTYGFTMFERLTDTHLQTVAAIYNSNGVKKISTFLDDDFLSFWGFGENNCGEELLQKRKGTIECNEKGELSKEHIDTHNSDIVGRYLVKIGTKEYDTIRQIYFNSHNELVENYINTEGKVVLFRRFNRFDWRYKKGYDQLWTDMFPYSDRIILNGDVYVHWYNCLPIYVI
;
A
#
# COMPACT_ATOMS: atom_id res chain seq x y z
N MET A 1 4.72 19.45 7.46
CA MET A 1 5.23 18.09 7.17
C MET A 1 6.58 18.24 6.49
N LYS A 2 7.59 17.45 6.87
CA LYS A 2 8.92 17.50 6.23
C LYS A 2 9.03 16.34 5.25
N LYS A 3 9.41 16.60 4.00
CA LYS A 3 9.71 15.57 2.98
C LYS A 3 10.91 14.74 3.43
N THR A 4 10.79 13.42 3.39
CA THR A 4 11.84 12.45 3.73
C THR A 4 12.42 11.74 2.51
N SER A 5 11.59 11.58 1.47
CA SER A 5 11.96 10.97 0.20
C SER A 5 11.03 11.42 -0.92
N GLU A 6 11.35 11.05 -2.15
CA GLU A 6 10.51 11.19 -3.33
C GLU A 6 10.52 9.87 -4.10
N THR A 7 9.36 9.41 -4.52
CA THR A 7 9.23 8.22 -5.36
C THR A 7 8.85 8.64 -6.76
N ASN A 8 9.62 8.18 -7.73
CA ASN A 8 9.33 8.31 -9.15
C ASN A 8 8.86 6.96 -9.67
N VAL A 9 7.71 6.95 -10.35
CA VAL A 9 7.15 5.78 -11.00
C VAL A 9 7.01 6.09 -12.48
N LYS A 10 7.48 5.21 -13.35
CA LYS A 10 7.34 5.37 -14.80
C LYS A 10 7.00 4.04 -15.47
N VAL A 11 6.15 4.11 -16.49
CA VAL A 11 5.96 3.01 -17.45
C VAL A 11 7.13 3.05 -18.42
N VAL A 12 7.85 1.95 -18.53
CA VAL A 12 9.02 1.80 -19.43
C VAL A 12 8.57 1.38 -20.82
N GLY A 13 7.66 0.41 -20.91
CA GLY A 13 7.17 -0.12 -22.17
C GLY A 13 6.38 -1.41 -22.00
N GLU A 14 6.01 -2.01 -23.14
CA GLU A 14 5.34 -3.31 -23.19
C GLU A 14 6.34 -4.45 -22.90
N ALA A 15 5.85 -5.50 -22.26
CA ALA A 15 6.61 -6.69 -21.91
C ALA A 15 5.76 -7.96 -22.03
N THR A 16 6.42 -9.12 -22.06
CA THR A 16 5.75 -10.42 -22.03
C THR A 16 6.43 -11.33 -21.03
N ILE A 17 5.68 -11.78 -20.02
CA ILE A 17 6.16 -12.70 -18.98
C ILE A 17 5.44 -14.04 -19.14
N HIS A 18 6.16 -15.10 -19.50
CA HIS A 18 5.58 -16.43 -19.75
C HIS A 18 4.38 -16.43 -20.71
N GLY A 19 4.41 -15.57 -21.74
CA GLY A 19 3.33 -15.44 -22.71
C GLY A 19 2.18 -14.51 -22.28
N VAL A 20 2.27 -13.89 -21.11
CA VAL A 20 1.31 -12.89 -20.62
C VAL A 20 1.80 -11.49 -21.00
N GLU A 21 1.03 -10.80 -21.83
CA GLU A 21 1.27 -9.39 -22.17
C GLU A 21 1.04 -8.49 -20.95
N CYS A 22 1.96 -7.56 -20.72
CA CYS A 22 1.98 -6.66 -19.57
C CYS A 22 2.77 -5.38 -19.89
N VAL A 23 2.83 -4.47 -18.94
CA VAL A 23 3.71 -3.29 -18.99
C VAL A 23 4.80 -3.40 -17.92
N GLU A 24 6.00 -2.98 -18.26
CA GLU A 24 7.10 -2.80 -17.33
C GLU A 24 6.98 -1.42 -16.65
N ILE A 25 7.03 -1.42 -15.32
CA ILE A 25 6.94 -0.24 -14.48
C ILE A 25 8.17 -0.20 -13.57
N GLU A 26 8.92 0.88 -13.63
CA GLU A 26 10.04 1.13 -12.72
C GLU A 26 9.61 2.08 -11.61
N GLU A 27 9.85 1.67 -10.36
CA GLU A 27 9.72 2.51 -9.17
C GLU A 27 11.09 2.80 -8.57
N GLN A 28 11.35 4.07 -8.29
CA GLN A 28 12.56 4.52 -7.62
C GLN A 28 12.25 5.54 -6.54
N GLU A 29 12.56 5.20 -5.30
CA GLU A 29 12.57 6.10 -4.16
C GLU A 29 13.96 6.72 -3.97
N ILE A 30 13.99 8.03 -3.80
CA ILE A 30 15.19 8.83 -3.52
C ILE A 30 14.99 9.55 -2.18
N GLY A 31 15.76 9.14 -1.17
CA GLY A 31 15.78 9.79 0.13
C GLY A 31 16.47 11.16 0.08
N ILE A 32 16.11 12.07 0.99
CA ILE A 32 16.72 13.42 1.06
C ILE A 32 18.24 13.42 1.30
N TYR A 33 18.80 12.30 1.76
CA TYR A 33 20.24 12.12 1.97
C TYR A 33 20.93 11.37 0.82
N GLY A 34 20.22 11.13 -0.29
CA GLY A 34 20.76 10.49 -1.50
C GLY A 34 20.69 8.97 -1.52
N SER A 35 20.10 8.33 -0.49
CA SER A 35 19.81 6.89 -0.53
C SER A 35 18.81 6.58 -1.64
N THR A 36 19.07 5.53 -2.41
CA THR A 36 18.15 5.06 -3.45
C THR A 36 17.64 3.66 -3.14
N TYR A 37 16.35 3.45 -3.35
CA TYR A 37 15.71 2.15 -3.32
C TYR A 37 14.80 2.05 -4.54
N GLY A 38 14.67 0.87 -5.14
CA GLY A 38 13.84 0.71 -6.31
C GLY A 38 13.67 -0.74 -6.72
N PHE A 39 12.63 -0.95 -7.49
CA PHE A 39 12.25 -2.24 -8.04
C PHE A 39 11.49 -2.02 -9.34
N THR A 40 11.41 -3.06 -10.14
CA THR A 40 10.62 -3.09 -11.37
C THR A 40 9.45 -4.03 -11.15
N MET A 41 8.25 -3.63 -11.53
CA MET A 41 7.08 -4.50 -11.60
C MET A 41 6.66 -4.70 -13.04
N PHE A 42 6.04 -5.84 -13.30
CA PHE A 42 5.38 -6.14 -14.56
C PHE A 42 3.89 -6.30 -14.26
N GLU A 43 3.08 -5.41 -14.80
CA GLU A 43 1.65 -5.33 -14.49
C GLU A 43 0.81 -5.57 -15.72
N ARG A 44 -0.20 -6.42 -15.57
CA ARG A 44 -1.18 -6.75 -16.60
C ARG A 44 -2.50 -6.10 -16.26
N LEU A 45 -3.01 -5.29 -17.18
CA LEU A 45 -4.39 -4.82 -17.14
C LEU A 45 -5.30 -5.86 -17.79
N THR A 46 -6.37 -6.23 -17.10
CA THR A 46 -7.47 -7.04 -17.64
C THR A 46 -8.74 -6.19 -17.68
N ASP A 47 -9.85 -6.74 -18.17
CA ASP A 47 -11.15 -6.03 -18.19
C ASP A 47 -11.64 -5.63 -16.78
N THR A 48 -11.16 -6.29 -15.73
CA THR A 48 -11.70 -6.15 -14.38
C THR A 48 -10.65 -5.93 -13.29
N HIS A 49 -9.39 -6.28 -13.55
CA HIS A 49 -8.32 -6.27 -12.55
C HIS A 49 -6.99 -5.74 -13.10
N LEU A 50 -6.18 -5.16 -12.21
CA LEU A 50 -4.76 -4.89 -12.39
C LEU A 50 -3.95 -5.97 -11.65
N GLN A 51 -3.16 -6.75 -12.38
CA GLN A 51 -2.46 -7.93 -11.86
C GLN A 51 -0.95 -7.76 -11.96
N THR A 52 -0.23 -7.92 -10.86
CA THR A 52 1.24 -8.04 -10.88
C THR A 52 1.62 -9.45 -11.33
N VAL A 53 2.44 -9.56 -12.38
CA VAL A 53 2.88 -10.86 -12.96
C VAL A 53 4.36 -11.14 -12.73
N ALA A 54 5.18 -10.13 -12.52
CA ALA A 54 6.56 -10.31 -12.13
C ALA A 54 7.10 -9.08 -11.39
N ALA A 55 8.20 -9.27 -10.67
CA ALA A 55 8.96 -8.20 -10.04
C ALA A 55 10.46 -8.46 -10.11
N ILE A 56 11.25 -7.41 -10.30
CA ILE A 56 12.71 -7.41 -10.18
C ILE A 56 13.09 -6.49 -9.04
N TYR A 57 13.82 -7.02 -8.06
CA TYR A 57 14.20 -6.28 -6.86
C TYR A 57 15.57 -6.71 -6.36
N ASN A 58 16.20 -5.86 -5.52
CA ASN A 58 17.47 -6.21 -4.88
C ASN A 58 17.22 -6.66 -3.44
N SER A 59 17.78 -7.82 -3.08
CA SER A 59 17.74 -8.35 -1.72
C SER A 59 19.16 -8.71 -1.30
N ASN A 60 19.69 -8.04 -0.26
CA ASN A 60 21.05 -8.25 0.25
C ASN A 60 22.14 -8.16 -0.84
N GLY A 61 22.02 -7.17 -1.74
CA GLY A 61 22.96 -6.95 -2.84
C GLY A 61 22.80 -7.90 -4.04
N VAL A 62 21.83 -8.82 -3.99
CA VAL A 62 21.55 -9.75 -5.08
C VAL A 62 20.28 -9.32 -5.80
N LYS A 63 20.36 -9.16 -7.12
CA LYS A 63 19.18 -8.96 -7.98
C LYS A 63 18.37 -10.25 -8.02
N LYS A 64 17.11 -10.16 -7.65
CA LYS A 64 16.12 -11.23 -7.73
C LYS A 64 15.10 -10.89 -8.79
N ILE A 65 14.63 -11.93 -9.46
CA ILE A 65 13.52 -11.89 -10.40
C ILE A 65 12.52 -12.90 -9.85
N SER A 66 11.29 -12.47 -9.62
CA SER A 66 10.20 -13.30 -9.12
C SER A 66 9.02 -13.14 -10.07
N THR A 67 8.37 -14.25 -10.40
CA THR A 67 7.26 -14.33 -11.36
C THR A 67 6.07 -15.01 -10.71
N PHE A 68 4.88 -14.82 -11.28
CA PHE A 68 3.64 -15.43 -10.80
C PHE A 68 3.64 -16.98 -10.79
N LEU A 69 4.68 -17.63 -11.34
CA LEU A 69 4.88 -19.08 -11.30
C LEU A 69 5.78 -19.55 -10.13
N ASP A 70 6.42 -18.63 -9.41
CA ASP A 70 7.26 -18.95 -8.26
C ASP A 70 6.41 -19.15 -6.99
N ASP A 71 6.77 -20.15 -6.18
CA ASP A 71 6.00 -20.54 -4.99
C ASP A 71 5.83 -19.41 -3.96
N ASP A 72 6.82 -18.52 -3.84
CA ASP A 72 6.83 -17.42 -2.87
C ASP A 72 6.24 -16.10 -3.41
N PHE A 73 5.90 -16.04 -4.71
CA PHE A 73 5.43 -14.82 -5.36
C PHE A 73 4.21 -14.22 -4.68
N LEU A 74 3.22 -15.06 -4.36
CA LEU A 74 1.95 -14.63 -3.77
C LEU A 74 2.10 -13.94 -2.42
N SER A 75 3.18 -14.25 -1.69
CA SER A 75 3.41 -13.69 -0.36
C SER A 75 3.93 -12.24 -0.39
N PHE A 76 4.54 -11.81 -1.49
CA PHE A 76 5.15 -10.49 -1.62
C PHE A 76 4.51 -9.61 -2.68
N TRP A 77 4.06 -10.21 -3.78
CA TRP A 77 3.61 -9.49 -4.98
C TRP A 77 2.17 -9.81 -5.38
N GLY A 78 1.65 -10.96 -4.96
CA GLY A 78 0.31 -11.37 -5.36
C GLY A 78 -0.78 -10.58 -4.65
N PHE A 79 -1.84 -10.24 -5.38
CA PHE A 79 -3.02 -9.59 -4.80
C PHE A 79 -4.32 -10.30 -5.22
N GLY A 80 -5.26 -10.40 -4.28
CA GLY A 80 -6.53 -11.09 -4.51
C GLY A 80 -6.41 -12.62 -4.51
N GLU A 81 -7.54 -13.30 -4.69
CA GLU A 81 -7.60 -14.76 -4.73
C GLU A 81 -6.78 -15.29 -5.93
N ASN A 82 -5.83 -16.18 -5.67
CA ASN A 82 -4.95 -16.76 -6.70
C ASN A 82 -4.24 -15.71 -7.60
N ASN A 83 -3.86 -14.57 -7.02
CA ASN A 83 -3.27 -13.44 -7.76
C ASN A 83 -4.16 -12.92 -8.90
N CYS A 84 -5.48 -12.86 -8.73
CA CYS A 84 -6.35 -12.25 -9.75
C CYS A 84 -6.07 -10.75 -9.97
N GLY A 85 -5.41 -10.09 -9.01
CA GLY A 85 -5.09 -8.66 -9.05
C GLY A 85 -6.05 -7.80 -8.24
N GLU A 86 -5.83 -6.49 -8.28
CA GLU A 86 -6.71 -5.49 -7.67
C GLU A 86 -7.86 -5.14 -8.62
N GLU A 87 -9.10 -5.15 -8.11
CA GLU A 87 -10.30 -4.78 -8.88
C GLU A 87 -10.21 -3.31 -9.33
N LEU A 88 -10.44 -3.06 -10.63
CA LEU A 88 -10.43 -1.71 -11.20
C LEU A 88 -11.60 -0.85 -10.71
N LEU A 89 -12.79 -1.46 -10.64
CA LEU A 89 -14.02 -0.79 -10.22
C LEU A 89 -14.33 -1.10 -8.77
N GLN A 90 -13.61 -0.42 -7.88
CA GLN A 90 -13.78 -0.62 -6.45
C GLN A 90 -15.15 -0.15 -5.96
N LYS A 91 -15.76 -0.98 -5.13
CA LYS A 91 -16.99 -0.67 -4.41
C LYS A 91 -16.83 -1.10 -2.97
N ARG A 92 -17.61 -0.49 -2.07
CA ARG A 92 -17.69 -0.94 -0.69
C ARG A 92 -18.17 -2.39 -0.66
N LYS A 93 -17.36 -3.26 -0.05
CA LYS A 93 -17.65 -4.68 0.16
C LYS A 93 -18.38 -4.90 1.48
N GLY A 94 -18.15 -4.03 2.47
CA GLY A 94 -18.76 -4.12 3.80
C GLY A 94 -18.12 -5.21 4.68
N THR A 95 -16.91 -5.64 4.33
CA THR A 95 -16.12 -6.63 5.06
C THR A 95 -15.23 -6.00 6.13
N ILE A 96 -14.90 -4.72 6.00
CA ILE A 96 -14.27 -3.93 7.06
C ILE A 96 -15.30 -2.90 7.54
N GLU A 97 -15.62 -2.97 8.83
CA GLU A 97 -16.49 -2.01 9.48
C GLU A 97 -15.67 -0.88 10.09
N CYS A 98 -16.26 0.31 10.13
CA CYS A 98 -15.70 1.48 10.82
C CYS A 98 -16.80 2.08 11.68
N ASN A 99 -16.57 2.14 12.99
CA ASN A 99 -17.55 2.72 13.91
C ASN A 99 -17.47 4.25 13.94
N GLU A 100 -18.35 4.89 14.70
CA GLU A 100 -18.41 6.36 14.83
C GLU A 100 -17.13 6.99 15.40
N LYS A 101 -16.33 6.21 16.16
CA LYS A 101 -15.04 6.65 16.69
C LYS A 101 -13.89 6.50 15.68
N GLY A 102 -14.15 5.92 14.51
CA GLY A 102 -13.15 5.63 13.49
C GLY A 102 -12.38 4.33 13.71
N GLU A 103 -12.76 3.51 14.70
CA GLU A 103 -12.15 2.21 14.97
C GLU A 103 -12.65 1.19 13.97
N LEU A 104 -11.74 0.33 13.52
CA LEU A 104 -11.98 -0.66 12.48
C LEU A 104 -12.21 -2.05 13.08
N SER A 105 -13.10 -2.82 12.45
CA SER A 105 -13.28 -4.23 12.77
C SER A 105 -13.45 -5.08 11.52
N LYS A 106 -12.89 -6.29 11.55
CA LYS A 106 -13.10 -7.33 10.54
C LYS A 106 -13.09 -8.70 11.21
N GLU A 107 -14.14 -9.49 10.98
CA GLU A 107 -14.31 -10.80 11.63
C GLU A 107 -13.25 -11.82 11.17
N HIS A 108 -12.98 -11.87 9.86
CA HIS A 108 -12.03 -12.82 9.27
C HIS A 108 -10.90 -12.07 8.58
N ILE A 109 -9.68 -12.18 9.12
CA ILE A 109 -8.49 -11.57 8.53
C ILE A 109 -7.91 -12.54 7.49
N ASP A 110 -7.93 -12.11 6.24
CA ASP A 110 -7.32 -12.81 5.10
C ASP A 110 -5.87 -12.35 4.89
N THR A 111 -5.16 -12.93 3.92
CA THR A 111 -3.80 -12.47 3.56
C THR A 111 -3.79 -11.02 3.07
N HIS A 112 -4.83 -10.64 2.33
CA HIS A 112 -5.00 -9.31 1.75
C HIS A 112 -6.41 -8.81 2.08
N ASN A 113 -6.51 -7.70 2.79
CA ASN A 113 -7.78 -7.15 3.23
C ASN A 113 -7.89 -5.74 2.68
N SER A 114 -8.90 -5.46 1.86
CA SER A 114 -9.15 -4.12 1.33
C SER A 114 -10.64 -3.82 1.27
N ASP A 115 -11.06 -2.65 1.76
CA ASP A 115 -12.44 -2.18 1.66
C ASP A 115 -12.54 -0.65 1.73
N ILE A 116 -13.64 -0.11 1.21
CA ILE A 116 -14.02 1.28 1.33
C ILE A 116 -14.87 1.46 2.59
N VAL A 117 -14.35 2.21 3.56
CA VAL A 117 -14.95 2.34 4.90
C VAL A 117 -15.62 3.70 5.12
N GLY A 118 -15.58 4.60 4.15
CA GLY A 118 -16.30 5.88 4.24
C GLY A 118 -15.98 6.85 3.11
N ARG A 119 -16.60 8.02 3.15
CA ARG A 119 -16.37 9.15 2.25
C ARG A 119 -16.02 10.38 3.08
N TYR A 120 -14.98 11.09 2.68
CA TYR A 120 -14.40 12.18 3.44
C TYR A 120 -14.05 13.34 2.50
N LEU A 121 -14.26 14.55 3.00
CA LEU A 121 -13.69 15.76 2.43
C LEU A 121 -12.30 15.95 3.03
N VAL A 122 -11.26 15.64 2.27
CA VAL A 122 -9.87 15.76 2.69
C VAL A 122 -9.35 17.15 2.36
N LYS A 123 -8.82 17.86 3.35
CA LYS A 123 -8.23 19.19 3.19
C LYS A 123 -6.71 19.12 3.33
N ILE A 124 -6.00 19.53 2.29
CA ILE A 124 -4.53 19.62 2.27
C ILE A 124 -4.14 21.04 1.89
N GLY A 125 -3.60 21.78 2.85
CA GLY A 125 -3.37 23.22 2.71
C GLY A 125 -4.68 23.96 2.46
N THR A 126 -4.78 24.60 1.30
CA THR A 126 -5.99 25.34 0.86
C THR A 126 -6.89 24.54 -0.08
N LYS A 127 -6.45 23.36 -0.54
CA LYS A 127 -7.20 22.51 -1.46
C LYS A 127 -8.09 21.53 -0.68
N GLU A 128 -9.28 21.27 -1.20
CA GLU A 128 -10.23 20.31 -0.66
C GLU A 128 -10.55 19.25 -1.72
N TYR A 129 -10.62 17.99 -1.31
CA TYR A 129 -10.82 16.85 -2.18
C TYR A 129 -11.95 15.99 -1.65
N ASP A 130 -12.95 15.73 -2.48
CA ASP A 130 -13.97 14.74 -2.20
C ASP A 130 -13.40 13.34 -2.47
N THR A 131 -13.30 12.52 -1.43
CA THR A 131 -12.59 11.25 -1.46
C THR A 131 -13.36 10.11 -0.81
N ILE A 132 -13.12 8.90 -1.27
CA ILE A 132 -13.38 7.69 -0.49
C ILE A 132 -12.18 7.40 0.41
N ARG A 133 -12.43 6.80 1.57
CA ARG A 133 -11.39 6.22 2.44
C ARG A 133 -11.38 4.72 2.23
N GLN A 134 -10.31 4.23 1.62
CA GLN A 134 -10.02 2.81 1.47
C GLN A 134 -9.02 2.39 2.54
N ILE A 135 -9.32 1.29 3.24
CA ILE A 135 -8.40 0.65 4.17
C ILE A 135 -7.87 -0.60 3.51
N TYR A 136 -6.55 -0.77 3.57
CA TYR A 136 -5.87 -2.00 3.24
C TYR A 136 -5.01 -2.47 4.41
N PHE A 137 -4.97 -3.77 4.70
CA PHE A 137 -3.99 -4.34 5.61
C PHE A 137 -3.63 -5.78 5.24
N ASN A 138 -2.41 -6.18 5.59
CA ASN A 138 -1.81 -7.46 5.21
C ASN A 138 -1.31 -8.26 6.41
N SER A 139 -0.82 -9.47 6.12
CA SER A 139 -0.23 -10.40 7.09
C SER A 139 1.09 -9.92 7.72
N HIS A 140 1.69 -8.84 7.22
CA HIS A 140 2.94 -8.26 7.70
C HIS A 140 2.74 -7.20 8.79
N ASN A 141 1.54 -7.13 9.39
CA ASN A 141 1.17 -6.14 10.42
C ASN A 141 1.24 -4.69 9.92
N GLU A 142 0.92 -4.53 8.64
CA GLU A 142 0.93 -3.26 7.93
C GLU A 142 -0.51 -2.86 7.63
N LEU A 143 -0.85 -1.61 7.92
CA LEU A 143 -2.11 -1.00 7.52
C LEU A 143 -1.82 0.23 6.66
N VAL A 144 -2.58 0.37 5.60
CA VAL A 144 -2.61 1.50 4.69
C VAL A 144 -4.00 2.11 4.71
N GLU A 145 -4.03 3.43 4.77
CA GLU A 145 -5.22 4.23 4.57
C GLU A 145 -5.02 5.12 3.35
N ASN A 146 -5.86 4.89 2.33
CA ASN A 146 -5.87 5.65 1.09
C ASN A 146 -7.09 6.55 1.04
N TYR A 147 -6.87 7.81 0.67
CA TYR A 147 -7.92 8.72 0.26
C TYR A 147 -7.89 8.87 -1.24
N ILE A 148 -8.92 8.39 -1.94
CA ILE A 148 -8.97 8.34 -3.40
C ILE A 148 -10.08 9.27 -3.87
N ASN A 149 -9.79 10.18 -4.79
CA ASN A 149 -10.77 11.13 -5.29
C ASN A 149 -11.75 10.50 -6.31
N THR A 150 -12.71 11.30 -6.77
CA THR A 150 -13.73 10.88 -7.75
C THR A 150 -13.16 10.50 -9.12
N GLU A 151 -11.89 10.80 -9.41
CA GLU A 151 -11.19 10.40 -10.64
C GLU A 151 -10.39 9.10 -10.45
N GLY A 152 -10.46 8.47 -9.28
CA GLY A 152 -9.67 7.29 -8.95
C GLY A 152 -8.20 7.59 -8.60
N LYS A 153 -7.83 8.85 -8.38
CA LYS A 153 -6.47 9.24 -8.02
C LYS A 153 -6.30 9.31 -6.51
N VAL A 154 -5.24 8.70 -5.99
CA VAL A 154 -4.85 8.79 -4.57
C VAL A 154 -4.50 10.24 -4.24
N VAL A 155 -5.21 10.86 -3.31
CA VAL A 155 -4.93 12.20 -2.76
C VAL A 155 -3.96 12.13 -1.59
N LEU A 156 -4.12 11.10 -0.74
CA LEU A 156 -3.30 10.90 0.45
C LEU A 156 -3.19 9.40 0.72
N PHE A 157 -1.97 8.92 0.79
CA PHE A 157 -1.63 7.58 1.28
C PHE A 157 -1.02 7.72 2.68
N ARG A 158 -1.45 6.88 3.62
CA ARG A 158 -0.93 6.87 4.99
C ARG A 158 -0.57 5.45 5.40
N ARG A 159 0.65 5.26 5.89
CA ARG A 159 1.15 3.97 6.37
C ARG A 159 1.13 3.91 7.90
N PHE A 160 0.60 2.83 8.46
CA PHE A 160 0.56 2.56 9.90
C PHE A 160 1.07 1.16 10.22
N ASN A 161 1.93 1.04 11.23
CA ASN A 161 2.48 -0.22 11.69
C ASN A 161 1.81 -0.68 12.98
N ARG A 162 1.50 -1.97 13.12
CA ARG A 162 1.01 -2.49 14.41
C ARG A 162 2.01 -2.18 15.52
N PHE A 163 1.53 -2.04 16.75
CA PHE A 163 2.34 -1.64 17.90
C PHE A 163 3.61 -2.48 18.13
N ASP A 164 3.61 -3.74 17.71
CA ASP A 164 4.73 -4.68 17.83
C ASP A 164 5.51 -4.91 16.51
N TRP A 165 5.29 -4.08 15.48
CA TRP A 165 5.91 -4.26 14.18
C TRP A 165 7.43 -4.32 14.27
N ARG A 166 8.01 -5.45 13.83
CA ARG A 166 9.44 -5.78 13.93
C ARG A 166 10.05 -5.70 15.34
N TYR A 167 9.24 -5.76 16.40
CA TYR A 167 9.75 -5.90 17.76
C TYR A 167 10.59 -7.18 17.90
N LYS A 168 11.81 -7.05 18.45
CA LYS A 168 12.85 -8.09 18.53
C LYS A 168 13.33 -8.64 17.18
N LYS A 169 12.98 -8.00 16.06
CA LYS A 169 13.43 -8.32 14.70
C LYS A 169 14.09 -7.13 14.00
N GLY A 170 14.40 -6.07 14.76
CA GLY A 170 14.94 -4.82 14.25
C GLY A 170 14.74 -3.64 15.21
N TYR A 171 13.81 -3.76 16.16
CA TYR A 171 13.58 -2.77 17.22
C TYR A 171 13.49 -3.43 18.60
N ASP A 172 13.97 -2.73 19.62
CA ASP A 172 13.94 -3.17 21.03
C ASP A 172 12.82 -2.54 21.85
N GLN A 173 11.97 -1.72 21.22
CA GLN A 173 10.82 -1.06 21.83
C GLN A 173 9.58 -1.24 20.96
N LEU A 174 8.40 -1.16 21.58
CA LEU A 174 7.13 -1.13 20.85
C LEU A 174 6.97 0.22 20.13
N TRP A 175 6.27 0.22 19.00
CA TRP A 175 5.98 1.43 18.23
C TRP A 175 5.19 2.46 19.02
N THR A 176 4.33 2.01 19.94
CA THR A 176 3.58 2.89 20.84
C THR A 176 4.49 3.70 21.77
N ASP A 177 5.64 3.12 22.15
CA ASP A 177 6.61 3.73 23.05
C ASP A 177 7.61 4.61 22.29
N MET A 178 8.04 4.16 21.10
CA MET A 178 8.93 4.94 20.23
C MET A 178 8.26 6.20 19.68
N PHE A 179 6.96 6.14 19.39
CA PHE A 179 6.21 7.20 18.74
C PHE A 179 4.92 7.57 19.48
N PRO A 180 4.99 8.02 20.76
CA PRO A 180 3.84 8.13 21.64
C PRO A 180 2.80 9.17 21.18
N TYR A 181 3.20 10.12 20.33
CA TYR A 181 2.36 11.22 19.88
C TYR A 181 1.89 11.11 18.42
N SER A 182 2.26 10.04 17.71
CA SER A 182 1.81 9.85 16.32
C SER A 182 0.34 9.43 16.26
N ASP A 183 -0.32 9.68 15.13
CA ASP A 183 -1.70 9.23 14.91
C ASP A 183 -1.84 7.71 15.06
N ARG A 184 -3.04 7.28 15.44
CA ARG A 184 -3.37 5.86 15.70
C ARG A 184 -4.59 5.43 14.90
N ILE A 185 -4.58 4.18 14.47
CA ILE A 185 -5.77 3.44 14.02
C ILE A 185 -5.91 2.22 14.93
N ILE A 186 -7.15 1.91 15.31
CA ILE A 186 -7.48 0.67 16.03
C ILE A 186 -8.12 -0.28 15.03
N LEU A 187 -7.62 -1.51 14.96
CA LEU A 187 -8.22 -2.60 14.17
C LEU A 187 -8.36 -3.83 15.07
N ASN A 188 -9.59 -4.29 15.30
CA ASN A 188 -9.88 -5.43 16.19
C ASN A 188 -9.25 -5.29 17.60
N GLY A 189 -9.13 -4.07 18.11
CA GLY A 189 -8.49 -3.76 19.39
C GLY A 189 -6.96 -3.58 19.34
N ASP A 190 -6.30 -4.00 18.26
CA ASP A 190 -4.87 -3.78 18.05
C ASP A 190 -4.59 -2.34 17.63
N VAL A 191 -3.53 -1.76 18.18
CA VAL A 191 -3.08 -0.40 17.86
C VAL A 191 -2.14 -0.41 16.67
N TYR A 192 -2.44 0.40 15.68
CA TYR A 192 -1.60 0.71 14.52
C TYR A 192 -1.11 2.16 14.62
N VAL A 193 0.20 2.34 14.58
CA VAL A 193 0.92 3.60 14.79
C VAL A 193 1.34 4.19 13.45
N HIS A 194 1.01 5.45 13.21
CA HIS A 194 1.37 6.17 11.99
C HIS A 194 2.89 6.20 11.78
N TRP A 195 3.31 5.94 10.54
CA TRP A 195 4.71 5.97 10.12
C TRP A 195 4.97 7.12 9.15
N TYR A 196 4.35 7.12 7.97
CA TYR A 196 4.56 8.17 6.97
C TYR A 196 3.32 8.42 6.13
N ASN A 197 3.35 9.55 5.41
CA ASN A 197 2.36 9.93 4.41
C ASN A 197 3.05 10.04 3.06
N CYS A 198 2.36 9.64 1.99
CA CYS A 198 2.74 9.95 0.62
C CYS A 198 1.70 10.87 0.00
N LEU A 199 2.18 11.95 -0.62
CA LEU A 199 1.39 12.93 -1.34
C LEU A 199 1.88 12.97 -2.79
N PRO A 200 1.01 12.75 -3.78
CA PRO A 200 1.40 12.94 -5.17
C PRO A 200 1.66 14.41 -5.48
N ILE A 201 2.47 14.64 -6.51
CA ILE A 201 2.89 16.00 -6.89
C ILE A 201 1.73 16.94 -7.25
N TYR A 202 0.62 16.43 -7.77
CA TYR A 202 -0.55 17.26 -8.11
C TYR A 202 -1.30 17.77 -6.87
N VAL A 203 -1.11 17.10 -5.72
CA VAL A 203 -1.74 17.46 -4.45
C VAL A 203 -0.97 18.58 -3.77
N ILE A 204 0.37 18.51 -3.81
CA ILE A 204 1.31 19.53 -3.34
C ILE A 204 1.09 20.85 -4.10
#